data_AF-A0A1Y1NKA1-F1
#
_entry.id   AF-A0A1Y1NKA1-F1
#
_cell.length_a   1.000
_cell.length_b   1.000
_cell.length_c   1.000
_cell.angle_alpha   90.00
_cell.angle_beta   90.00
_cell.angle_gamma   90.00
#
_symmetry.space_group_name_H-M   'P 1'
#
loop_
_entity.id
_entity.type
_entity.pdbx_description
1 polymer ?
#
loop_
_entity_poly.entity_id
_entity_poly.type
_entity_poly.pdbx_seq_one_letter_code
_entity_poly.pdbx_strand_id
1 'polypeptide(L)'
;EIEQYLSDGKVYIHQQKYINKLLEKFHMSTAKPLSVPSEPGISLSASVDTVSSQNQPYREAVGSLMFLATCSRPDISFAVNQVSRFYNNWQDQHWQAVKR
;
A
#
# COMPACT_ATOMS: atom_id res chain seq x y z
N GLU A 1 14.30 -5.93 1.03
CA GLU A 1 15.22 -4.89 1.55
C GLU A 1 16.08 -4.44 0.40
N ILE A 2 16.31 -3.15 0.27
CA ILE A 2 17.11 -2.61 -0.82
C ILE A 2 18.56 -2.91 -0.45
N GLU A 3 19.23 -3.76 -1.22
CA GLU A 3 20.66 -3.98 -1.09
C GLU A 3 21.36 -3.03 -2.06
N GLN A 4 21.95 -1.96 -1.50
CA GLN A 4 22.82 -1.06 -2.24
C GLN A 4 24.26 -1.57 -2.14
N TYR A 5 24.83 -1.95 -3.27
CA TYR A 5 26.26 -2.25 -3.36
C TYR A 5 26.98 -1.00 -3.88
N LEU A 6 27.62 -0.27 -2.96
CA LEU A 6 28.29 1.02 -3.18
C LEU A 6 29.53 0.95 -4.09
N SER A 7 29.92 -0.22 -4.60
CA SER A 7 31.07 -0.38 -5.48
C SER A 7 30.77 -0.20 -6.97
N ASP A 8 29.51 -0.36 -7.39
CA ASP A 8 29.14 -0.47 -8.82
C ASP A 8 27.99 0.48 -9.25
N GLY A 9 27.47 1.30 -8.33
CA GLY A 9 26.34 2.20 -8.58
C GLY A 9 24.99 1.48 -8.81
N LYS A 10 24.91 0.17 -8.55
CA LYS A 10 23.71 -0.66 -8.76
C LYS A 10 22.91 -0.82 -7.47
N VAL A 11 21.59 -0.81 -7.60
CA VAL A 11 20.64 -1.00 -6.51
C VAL A 11 19.79 -2.23 -6.80
N TYR A 12 19.75 -3.18 -5.87
CA TYR A 12 18.92 -4.38 -5.99
C TYR A 12 17.78 -4.34 -4.97
N ILE A 13 16.59 -4.76 -5.41
CA ILE A 13 15.39 -4.78 -4.57
C ILE A 13 14.91 -6.22 -4.44
N HIS A 14 15.04 -6.78 -3.24
CA HIS A 14 14.41 -8.06 -2.90
C HIS A 14 12.92 -7.85 -2.62
N GLN A 15 12.11 -7.92 -3.69
CA GLN A 15 10.68 -7.65 -3.65
C GLN A 15 9.96 -8.49 -2.58
N GLN A 16 10.14 -9.82 -2.59
CA GLN A 16 9.46 -10.72 -1.65
C GLN A 16 9.82 -10.41 -0.19
N LYS A 17 11.11 -10.17 0.09
CA LYS A 17 11.58 -9.77 1.43
C LYS A 17 10.95 -8.43 1.86
N TYR A 18 10.81 -7.48 0.93
CA TYR A 18 10.18 -6.20 1.23
C TYR A 18 8.67 -6.33 1.50
N ILE A 19 7.95 -7.13 0.70
CA ILE A 19 6.53 -7.42 0.91
C ILE A 19 6.31 -8.06 2.28
N ASN A 20 7.10 -9.08 2.66
CA ASN A 20 6.96 -9.74 3.96
C ASN A 20 7.17 -8.75 5.13
N LYS A 21 8.15 -7.87 5.02
CA LYS A 21 8.39 -6.82 6.03
C LYS A 21 7.21 -5.84 6.13
N LEU A 22 6.57 -5.49 5.02
CA LEU A 22 5.35 -4.67 5.05
C LEU A 22 4.20 -5.39 5.72
N LEU A 23 4.00 -6.68 5.42
CA LEU A 23 2.98 -7.49 6.07
C LEU A 23 3.19 -7.56 7.58
N GLU A 24 4.43 -7.76 8.05
CA GLU A 24 4.74 -7.75 9.48
C GLU A 24 4.47 -6.37 10.11
N LYS A 25 4.92 -5.29 9.45
CA LYS A 25 4.78 -3.91 9.93
C LYS A 25 3.32 -3.49 10.15
N PHE A 26 2.42 -3.91 9.26
CA PHE A 26 0.99 -3.59 9.36
C PHE A 26 0.17 -4.72 10.00
N HIS A 27 0.82 -5.68 10.67
CA HIS A 27 0.16 -6.81 11.36
C HIS A 27 -0.71 -7.69 10.44
N MET A 28 -0.25 -7.90 9.22
CA MET A 28 -0.89 -8.64 8.12
C MET A 28 -0.13 -9.91 7.70
N SER A 29 0.72 -10.47 8.56
CA SER A 29 1.52 -11.66 8.23
C SER A 29 0.69 -12.89 7.83
N THR A 30 -0.58 -12.94 8.24
CA THR A 30 -1.53 -14.03 7.91
C THR A 30 -2.50 -13.68 6.78
N ALA A 31 -2.27 -12.55 6.10
CA ALA A 31 -3.11 -12.11 4.99
C ALA A 31 -3.07 -13.12 3.83
N LYS A 32 -4.24 -13.37 3.23
CA LYS A 32 -4.37 -14.28 2.09
C LYS A 32 -3.96 -13.57 0.80
N PRO A 33 -3.18 -14.20 -0.08
CA PRO A 33 -2.87 -13.61 -1.37
C PRO A 33 -4.14 -13.48 -2.21
N LEU A 34 -4.33 -12.32 -2.82
CA LEU A 34 -5.39 -12.06 -3.77
C LEU A 34 -4.80 -11.86 -5.17
N SER A 35 -5.49 -12.37 -6.18
CA SER A 35 -5.09 -12.21 -7.59
C SER A 35 -5.44 -10.83 -8.14
N VAL A 36 -6.33 -10.08 -7.47
CA VAL A 36 -6.83 -8.80 -7.96
C VAL A 36 -6.58 -7.72 -6.90
N PRO A 37 -5.79 -6.68 -7.22
CA PRO A 37 -5.37 -5.66 -6.25
C PRO A 37 -6.46 -4.64 -5.91
N SER A 38 -7.50 -4.52 -6.73
CA SER A 38 -8.66 -3.66 -6.47
C SER A 38 -9.94 -4.36 -6.88
N GLU A 39 -11.01 -4.17 -6.11
CA GLU A 39 -12.30 -4.76 -6.45
C GLU A 39 -12.97 -4.02 -7.63
N PRO A 40 -13.39 -4.72 -8.69
CA PRO A 40 -14.06 -4.09 -9.83
C PRO A 40 -15.37 -3.44 -9.39
N GLY A 41 -15.60 -2.19 -9.80
CA GLY A 41 -16.85 -1.48 -9.54
C GLY A 41 -16.97 -0.80 -8.17
N ILE A 42 -15.95 -0.89 -7.30
CA ILE A 42 -15.92 -0.09 -6.07
C ILE A 42 -15.48 1.34 -6.38
N SER A 43 -16.40 2.28 -6.17
CA SER A 43 -16.09 3.72 -6.15
C SER A 43 -15.81 4.15 -4.71
N LEU A 44 -14.54 4.35 -4.37
CA LEU A 44 -14.15 5.00 -3.12
C LEU A 44 -14.63 6.45 -3.17
N SER A 45 -15.57 6.81 -2.30
CA SER A 45 -16.11 8.17 -2.20
C SER A 45 -15.69 8.81 -0.88
N ALA A 46 -15.30 10.08 -0.91
CA ALA A 46 -15.17 10.85 0.32
C ALA A 46 -16.57 11.33 0.72
N SER A 47 -17.09 10.88 1.87
CA SER A 47 -18.14 11.62 2.56
C SER A 47 -17.52 12.78 3.33
N VAL A 48 -18.11 13.97 3.22
CA VAL A 48 -17.59 15.20 3.83
C VAL A 48 -17.67 15.15 5.37
N ASP A 49 -18.55 14.30 5.91
CA ASP A 49 -18.94 14.30 7.32
C ASP A 49 -18.33 13.16 8.15
N THR A 50 -17.44 12.36 7.56
CA THR A 50 -16.86 11.21 8.26
C THR A 50 -15.35 11.19 8.04
N VAL A 51 -14.60 11.70 9.01
CA VAL A 51 -13.16 11.44 9.11
C VAL A 51 -13.01 10.22 10.01
N SER A 52 -12.28 9.19 9.59
CA SER A 52 -12.03 8.06 10.48
C SER A 52 -11.30 8.56 11.72
N SER A 53 -11.84 8.25 12.89
CA SER A 53 -11.27 8.61 14.20
C SER A 53 -10.13 7.68 14.61
N GLN A 54 -9.73 6.75 13.73
CA GLN A 54 -8.77 5.72 14.06
C GLN A 54 -7.34 6.20 13.81
N ASN A 55 -6.44 6.00 14.78
CA ASN A 55 -5.01 6.27 14.70
C ASN A 55 -4.26 5.26 13.79
N GLN A 56 -4.85 4.85 12.65
CA GLN A 56 -4.18 3.93 11.73
C GLN A 56 -3.10 4.66 10.93
N PRO A 57 -1.96 4.00 10.64
CA PRO A 57 -0.87 4.58 9.87
C PRO A 57 -1.17 4.60 8.36
N TYR A 58 -2.29 5.21 7.96
CA TYR A 58 -2.79 5.22 6.58
C TYR A 58 -1.77 5.78 5.59
N ARG A 59 -1.20 6.94 5.92
CA ARG A 59 -0.20 7.64 5.08
C ARG A 59 1.06 6.81 4.86
N GLU A 60 1.51 6.14 5.91
CA GLU A 60 2.69 5.29 5.88
C GLU A 60 2.45 4.02 5.07
N ALA A 61 1.26 3.42 5.17
CA ALA A 61 0.86 2.28 4.37
C ALA A 61 0.78 2.63 2.88
N VAL A 62 0.10 3.74 2.53
CA VAL A 62 0.01 4.22 1.15
C VAL A 62 1.41 4.53 0.58
N GLY A 63 2.30 5.17 1.35
CA GLY A 63 3.67 5.44 0.91
C GLY A 63 4.47 4.16 0.65
N SER A 64 4.32 3.16 1.51
CA SER A 64 4.98 1.85 1.36
C SER A 64 4.48 1.11 0.11
N LEU A 65 3.17 1.15 -0.15
CA LEU A 65 2.57 0.57 -1.35
C LEU A 65 2.95 1.33 -2.62
N MET A 66 3.07 2.66 -2.56
CA MET A 66 3.54 3.49 -3.67
C MET A 66 4.97 3.14 -4.07
N PHE A 67 5.85 2.92 -3.09
CA PHE A 67 7.20 2.45 -3.34
C PHE A 67 7.20 1.08 -4.03
N LEU A 68 6.41 0.13 -3.51
CA LEU A 68 6.29 -1.20 -4.11
C LEU A 68 5.82 -1.12 -5.57
N ALA A 69 4.78 -0.31 -5.84
CA ALA A 69 4.20 -0.11 -7.15
C ALA A 69 5.20 0.46 -8.16
N THR A 70 6.00 1.44 -7.72
CA THR A 70 6.98 2.14 -8.56
C THR A 70 8.20 1.27 -8.85
N CYS A 71 8.66 0.49 -7.87
CA CYS A 71 9.94 -0.22 -7.99
C CYS A 71 9.83 -1.65 -8.51
N SER A 72 8.73 -2.36 -8.24
CA SER A 72 8.69 -3.83 -8.45
C SER A 72 7.32 -4.43 -8.81
N ARG A 73 6.21 -3.78 -8.45
CA ARG A 73 4.83 -4.29 -8.65
C ARG A 73 3.95 -3.28 -9.40
N PRO A 74 4.22 -2.99 -10.68
CA PRO A 74 3.43 -2.00 -11.43
C PRO A 74 1.95 -2.41 -11.57
N ASP A 75 1.62 -3.69 -11.42
CA ASP A 75 0.26 -4.24 -11.44
C ASP A 75 -0.65 -3.69 -10.34
N ILE A 76 -0.10 -3.26 -9.20
CA ILE A 76 -0.91 -2.67 -8.11
C ILE A 76 -1.09 -1.15 -8.25
N SER A 77 -0.45 -0.51 -9.24
CA SER A 77 -0.38 0.96 -9.35
C SER A 77 -1.74 1.62 -9.39
N PHE A 78 -2.71 1.01 -10.09
CA PHE A 78 -4.08 1.52 -10.16
C PHE A 78 -4.75 1.55 -8.79
N ALA A 79 -4.66 0.44 -8.03
CA ALA A 79 -5.22 0.35 -6.69
C ALA A 79 -4.58 1.37 -5.74
N VAL A 80 -3.26 1.52 -5.80
CA VAL A 80 -2.52 2.51 -5.01
C VAL A 80 -2.92 3.94 -5.37
N ASN A 81 -3.12 4.24 -6.66
CA ASN A 81 -3.58 5.55 -7.10
C ASN A 81 -4.97 5.90 -6.54
N GLN A 82 -5.87 4.92 -6.44
CA GLN A 82 -7.20 5.15 -5.90
C GLN A 82 -7.16 5.54 -4.42
N VAL A 83 -6.37 4.82 -3.61
CA VAL A 83 -6.26 5.08 -2.16
C VAL A 83 -5.41 6.32 -1.83
N SER A 84 -4.46 6.70 -2.70
CA SER A 84 -3.60 7.87 -2.46
C SER A 84 -4.37 9.20 -2.45
N ARG A 85 -5.53 9.26 -3.14
CA ARG A 85 -6.41 10.44 -3.20
C ARG A 85 -6.94 10.87 -1.83
N PHE A 86 -6.99 9.93 -0.87
CA PHE A 86 -7.58 10.15 0.46
C PHE A 86 -6.54 10.38 1.56
N TYR A 87 -5.32 10.79 1.21
CA TYR A 87 -4.18 10.94 2.15
C TYR A 87 -4.46 11.80 3.39
N ASN A 88 -5.29 12.84 3.24
CA ASN A 88 -5.63 13.76 4.34
C ASN A 88 -6.96 13.40 5.02
N ASN A 89 -7.92 12.87 4.27
CA ASN A 89 -9.29 12.62 4.73
C ASN A 89 -9.69 11.19 4.36
N TRP A 90 -9.08 10.22 5.02
CA TRP A 90 -9.42 8.81 4.83
C TRP A 90 -10.53 8.36 5.78
N GLN A 91 -11.15 7.26 5.41
CA GLN A 91 -12.31 6.65 6.08
C GLN A 91 -12.08 5.16 6.20
N ASP A 92 -12.88 4.49 7.01
CA ASP A 92 -12.71 3.05 7.24
C ASP A 92 -12.75 2.25 5.92
N GLN A 93 -13.60 2.63 4.96
CA GLN A 93 -13.60 2.04 3.61
C GLN A 93 -12.27 2.19 2.87
N HIS A 94 -11.60 3.34 3.00
CA HIS A 94 -10.29 3.59 2.41
C HIS A 94 -9.22 2.72 3.08
N TRP A 95 -9.29 2.56 4.41
CA TRP A 95 -8.36 1.69 5.14
C TRP A 95 -8.55 0.21 4.80
N GLN A 96 -9.79 -0.24 4.62
CA GLN A 96 -10.05 -1.60 4.14
C GLN A 96 -9.51 -1.82 2.73
N ALA A 97 -9.60 -0.83 1.85
CA ALA A 97 -9.02 -0.90 0.51
C ALA A 97 -7.47 -1.00 0.54
N VAL A 98 -6.81 -0.33 1.48
CA VAL A 98 -5.34 -0.41 1.65
C VAL A 98 -4.89 -1.79 2.15
N LYS A 99 -5.69 -2.47 2.97
CA LYS A 99 -5.38 -3.81 3.51
C LYS A 99 -5.73 -4.97 2.58
N ARG A 100 -6.16 -4.69 1.35
CA ARG A 100 -6.53 -5.74 0.39
C ARG A 100 -5.31 -6.36 -0.26
#